data_AF-A0A2G8JLL1-F1
#
_entry.id   AF-A0A2G8JLL1-F1
#
_cell.length_a   1.000
_cell.length_b   1.000
_cell.length_c   1.000
_cell.angle_alpha   90.00
_cell.angle_beta   90.00
_cell.angle_gamma   90.00
#
_symmetry.space_group_name_H-M   'P 1'
#
loop_
_entity.id
_entity.type
_entity.pdbx_description
1 polymer ?
#
loop_
_entity_poly.entity_id
_entity_poly.type
_entity_poly.pdbx_seq_one_letter_code
_entity_poly.pdbx_strand_id
1 'polypeptide(L)'
;MSFRDVGWSEYVEHYCRLHPHLVSIMEQEHSQLKPDQRVLLPEPSVIPLFHPVFNRWLYNSILGNPQDPFPHMDFICKKTHQLIAIYSLYFNKIPSSVQFVDTLFRRLSIAASSLYTESTSHLVGFVNKTTKFTPAERTVLYMSEIGWTVGDISALPFSLSLPLYEALAVVRENPPSGWPESAYALLVRKDLSKQSDWLQRSKGCLKEISTQSKSDSKGKPADTDGMEGLDDDLLKFRFPDDLRITEVKKLLQSARPVCDCSHSEARSELSFLHPSLLPIFLLSMCSDHEFLEQQEMRLLLVSQRTMALPLARGMLTMHTCRSSITEPVPIPKLNLSGRAPPRNTNIAFQHIDVPDNVRDWPWFHNGVAAGLQLGPNDSKIDSAWIVYNQPEGKNLTNEFGGFLMALGLTGHLTKLFRMVLHKYLCSSHEMTGIGLALGLAAAKKGTMDVAVTKILSLHISALLPPTSTELAVPHNLQVAAILGIGLVYQGTAHRHMAEVLLGEIGRPPGPELENCADRESYSLAAGLALGMVLLKHGSDAVGLSDLELANQLYLYMAGGHKRPSSHYNSLDTGKSPCYQIQEGDQVNVDVTSPGATLALGLMFLQTGNK
;
A
#
# COMPACT_ATOMS: atom_id res chain seq x y z
N MET A 1 33.19 -62.74 -16.68
CA MET A 1 34.47 -62.64 -15.97
C MET A 1 34.19 -62.07 -14.60
N SER A 2 34.47 -62.83 -13.54
CA SER A 2 34.43 -62.30 -12.17
C SER A 2 35.67 -61.44 -11.89
N PHE A 3 35.62 -60.50 -10.94
CA PHE A 3 36.82 -59.73 -10.53
C PHE A 3 37.97 -60.63 -10.04
N ARG A 4 37.66 -61.86 -9.61
CA ARG A 4 38.62 -62.91 -9.26
C ARG A 4 39.34 -63.49 -10.48
N ASP A 5 38.65 -63.58 -11.62
CA ASP A 5 39.25 -64.05 -12.89
C ASP A 5 40.26 -63.06 -13.45
N VAL A 6 40.02 -61.77 -13.22
CA VAL A 6 40.91 -60.66 -13.62
C VAL A 6 42.08 -60.47 -12.63
N GLY A 7 42.02 -61.06 -11.44
CA GLY A 7 43.11 -61.03 -10.45
C GLY A 7 43.11 -59.81 -9.52
N TRP A 8 42.01 -59.04 -9.47
CA TRP A 8 41.91 -57.85 -8.61
C TRP A 8 41.47 -58.21 -7.19
N SER A 9 42.44 -58.61 -6.36
CA SER A 9 42.24 -59.06 -4.97
C SER A 9 41.57 -57.99 -4.09
N GLU A 10 41.93 -56.72 -4.24
CA GLU A 10 41.38 -55.63 -3.40
C GLU A 10 39.89 -55.38 -3.63
N TYR A 11 39.42 -55.51 -4.88
CA TYR A 11 38.00 -55.38 -5.23
C TYR A 11 37.19 -56.52 -4.63
N VAL A 12 37.72 -57.74 -4.74
CA VAL A 12 37.12 -58.94 -4.15
C VAL A 12 36.98 -58.81 -2.64
N GLU A 13 38.04 -58.37 -1.96
CA GLU A 13 38.02 -58.16 -0.51
C GLU A 13 36.97 -57.11 -0.11
N HIS A 14 36.86 -56.00 -0.86
CA HIS A 14 35.88 -54.96 -0.58
C HIS A 14 34.43 -55.47 -0.66
N TYR A 15 34.07 -56.19 -1.74
CA TYR A 15 32.72 -56.75 -1.87
C TYR A 15 32.41 -57.80 -0.80
N CYS A 16 33.41 -58.59 -0.39
CA CYS A 16 33.30 -59.53 0.73
C CYS A 16 33.02 -58.81 2.06
N ARG A 17 33.65 -57.65 2.29
CA ARG A 17 33.39 -56.82 3.48
C ARG A 17 31.97 -56.24 3.50
N LEU A 18 31.39 -55.89 2.36
CA LEU A 18 30.02 -55.38 2.26
C LEU A 18 28.96 -56.49 2.37
N HIS A 19 29.28 -57.66 1.83
CA HIS A 19 28.37 -58.80 1.75
C HIS A 19 29.07 -60.07 2.24
N PRO A 20 29.11 -60.30 3.58
CA PRO A 20 29.83 -61.42 4.17
C PRO A 20 29.34 -62.80 3.69
N HIS A 21 28.09 -62.89 3.24
CA HIS A 21 27.49 -64.10 2.68
C HIS A 21 28.06 -64.51 1.31
N LEU A 22 28.71 -63.59 0.59
CA LEU A 22 29.38 -63.91 -0.67
C LEU A 22 30.69 -64.67 -0.45
N VAL A 23 31.31 -64.54 0.72
CA VAL A 23 32.60 -65.21 1.05
C VAL A 23 32.48 -66.73 0.95
N SER A 24 31.40 -67.31 1.49
CA SER A 24 31.16 -68.77 1.46
C SER A 24 30.88 -69.31 0.05
N ILE A 25 30.28 -68.49 -0.82
CA ILE A 25 30.03 -68.84 -2.23
C ILE A 25 31.34 -68.73 -3.02
N MET A 26 32.15 -67.73 -2.70
CA MET A 26 33.43 -67.49 -3.35
C MET A 26 34.48 -68.54 -3.00
N GLU A 27 34.45 -69.17 -1.83
CA GLU A 27 35.35 -70.29 -1.50
C GLU A 27 35.11 -71.54 -2.38
N GLN A 28 33.92 -71.69 -2.95
CA GLN A 28 33.52 -72.89 -3.71
C GLN A 28 33.85 -72.82 -5.22
N GLU A 29 34.05 -71.64 -5.81
CA GLU A 29 34.27 -71.47 -7.25
C GLU A 29 35.73 -71.10 -7.61
N HIS A 30 36.49 -72.00 -8.22
CA HIS A 30 37.87 -71.70 -8.69
C HIS A 30 37.88 -70.94 -10.03
N SER A 31 38.78 -69.95 -10.15
CA SER A 31 38.93 -69.14 -11.37
C SER A 31 39.26 -69.99 -12.61
N GLN A 32 38.60 -69.69 -13.72
CA GLN A 32 38.73 -70.46 -14.98
C GLN A 32 39.85 -69.95 -15.91
N LEU A 33 40.56 -68.87 -15.55
CA LEU A 33 41.65 -68.28 -16.36
C LEU A 33 43.04 -68.64 -15.81
N LYS A 34 43.93 -69.12 -16.70
CA LYS A 34 45.35 -69.39 -16.43
C LYS A 34 46.15 -68.06 -16.37
N PRO A 35 47.23 -67.98 -15.57
CA PRO A 35 47.99 -66.73 -15.37
C PRO A 35 48.53 -66.12 -16.68
N ASP A 36 48.90 -66.94 -17.67
CA ASP A 36 49.42 -66.49 -18.97
C ASP A 36 48.38 -65.78 -19.85
N GLN A 37 47.09 -66.09 -19.68
CA GLN A 37 45.98 -65.47 -20.43
C GLN A 37 45.54 -64.13 -19.82
N ARG A 38 45.96 -63.83 -18.58
CA ARG A 38 45.65 -62.56 -17.90
C ARG A 38 46.46 -61.39 -18.45
N VAL A 39 47.67 -61.65 -18.95
CA VAL A 39 48.58 -60.64 -19.54
C VAL A 39 48.08 -60.11 -20.89
N LEU A 40 47.21 -60.86 -21.57
CA LEU A 40 46.63 -60.50 -22.88
C LEU A 40 45.40 -59.59 -22.78
N LEU A 41 44.85 -59.39 -21.58
CA LEU A 41 43.73 -58.47 -21.37
C LEU A 41 44.26 -57.03 -21.30
N PRO A 42 43.76 -56.10 -22.12
CA PRO A 42 44.16 -54.71 -22.00
C PRO A 42 43.65 -54.17 -20.65
N GLU A 43 44.57 -53.84 -19.74
CA GLU A 43 44.21 -53.12 -18.53
C GLU A 43 43.77 -51.71 -18.93
N PRO A 44 42.49 -51.34 -18.74
CA PRO A 44 42.07 -49.98 -19.05
C PRO A 44 42.73 -49.06 -18.02
N SER A 45 43.55 -48.12 -18.48
CA SER A 45 44.18 -47.02 -17.68
C SER A 45 43.17 -46.15 -16.91
N VAL A 46 41.89 -46.39 -17.17
CA VAL A 46 40.68 -45.77 -16.63
C VAL A 46 40.31 -46.38 -15.26
N ILE A 47 40.69 -47.63 -14.97
CA ILE A 47 40.32 -48.28 -13.71
C ILE A 47 41.45 -48.11 -12.68
N PRO A 48 41.21 -47.44 -11.54
CA PRO A 48 42.21 -47.28 -10.50
C PRO A 48 42.55 -48.62 -9.84
N LEU A 49 43.80 -48.77 -9.41
CA LEU A 49 44.26 -49.96 -8.66
C LEU A 49 43.51 -50.11 -7.32
N PHE A 50 43.16 -48.98 -6.68
CA PHE A 50 42.37 -48.94 -5.47
C PHE A 50 40.87 -48.75 -5.77
N HIS A 51 40.03 -49.59 -5.17
CA HIS A 51 38.57 -49.52 -5.34
C HIS A 51 38.02 -48.14 -4.89
N PRO A 52 37.38 -47.37 -5.79
CA PRO A 52 36.81 -46.07 -5.47
C PRO A 52 35.50 -46.24 -4.69
N VAL A 53 35.57 -46.17 -3.36
CA VAL A 53 34.39 -46.29 -2.48
C VAL A 53 33.99 -44.91 -1.99
N PHE A 54 32.74 -44.51 -2.27
CA PHE A 54 32.21 -43.22 -1.82
C PHE A 54 32.29 -43.03 -0.29
N ASN A 55 31.98 -44.08 0.49
CA ASN A 55 32.06 -44.02 1.96
C ASN A 55 33.50 -43.82 2.45
N ARG A 56 34.51 -44.42 1.79
CA ARG A 56 35.93 -44.23 2.12
C ARG A 56 36.38 -42.82 1.76
N TRP A 57 35.95 -42.31 0.62
CA TRP A 57 36.19 -40.94 0.20
C TRP A 57 35.58 -39.94 1.20
N LEU A 58 34.32 -40.14 1.60
CA LEU A 58 33.65 -39.30 2.59
C LEU A 58 34.32 -39.35 3.96
N TYR A 59 34.68 -40.55 4.43
CA TYR A 59 35.40 -40.72 5.69
C TYR A 59 36.73 -39.96 5.71
N ASN A 60 37.51 -40.10 4.63
CA ASN A 60 38.77 -39.38 4.52
C ASN A 60 38.57 -37.86 4.34
N SER A 61 37.47 -37.43 3.71
CA SER A 61 37.08 -36.02 3.56
C SER A 61 36.74 -35.38 4.91
N ILE A 62 36.00 -36.09 5.78
CA ILE A 62 35.69 -35.66 7.15
C ILE A 62 36.98 -35.55 7.99
N LEU A 63 37.93 -36.46 7.81
CA LEU A 63 39.23 -36.44 8.51
C LEU A 63 40.24 -35.44 7.94
N GLY A 64 39.97 -34.82 6.79
CA GLY A 64 40.87 -33.85 6.15
C GLY A 64 42.09 -34.45 5.45
N ASN A 65 42.07 -35.75 5.13
CA ASN A 65 43.17 -36.41 4.40
C ASN A 65 43.14 -36.04 2.90
N PRO A 66 44.28 -35.98 2.19
CA PRO A 66 44.30 -35.74 0.75
C PRO A 66 43.56 -36.85 0.00
N GLN A 67 42.66 -36.46 -0.92
CA GLN A 67 41.85 -37.40 -1.70
C GLN A 67 42.37 -37.54 -3.12
N ASP A 68 42.33 -38.76 -3.65
CA ASP A 68 42.42 -39.00 -5.08
C ASP A 68 41.11 -38.57 -5.77
N PRO A 69 41.17 -37.96 -6.97
CA PRO A 69 39.97 -37.54 -7.69
C PRO A 69 39.04 -38.73 -7.98
N PHE A 70 37.76 -38.59 -7.64
CA PHE A 70 36.79 -39.68 -7.73
C PHE A 70 36.44 -39.98 -9.19
N PRO A 71 36.47 -41.26 -9.64
CA PRO A 71 36.13 -41.61 -11.00
C PRO A 71 34.64 -41.38 -11.28
N HIS A 72 34.33 -40.51 -12.24
CA HIS A 72 32.97 -40.15 -12.59
C HIS A 72 32.60 -40.61 -14.01
N MET A 73 31.39 -41.19 -14.14
CA MET A 73 30.74 -41.48 -15.42
C MET A 73 29.52 -40.54 -15.60
N ASP A 74 29.58 -39.71 -16.63
CA ASP A 74 28.77 -38.48 -16.78
C ASP A 74 27.23 -38.66 -16.80
N PHE A 75 26.71 -39.89 -17.02
CA PHE A 75 25.26 -40.14 -17.13
C PHE A 75 24.66 -41.07 -16.08
N ILE A 76 25.46 -41.99 -15.54
CA ILE A 76 24.99 -43.07 -14.67
C ILE A 76 25.09 -42.64 -13.20
N CYS A 77 26.10 -41.83 -12.87
CA CYS A 77 26.51 -41.50 -11.50
C CYS A 77 26.07 -40.09 -11.05
N LYS A 78 24.90 -39.60 -11.51
CA LYS A 78 24.45 -38.23 -11.22
C LYS A 78 24.32 -37.94 -9.72
N LYS A 79 23.75 -38.86 -8.94
CA LYS A 79 23.58 -38.69 -7.48
C LYS A 79 24.91 -38.69 -6.73
N THR A 80 25.84 -39.56 -7.10
CA THR A 80 27.16 -39.62 -6.45
C THR A 80 27.98 -38.37 -6.79
N HIS A 81 27.89 -37.86 -8.02
CA HIS A 81 28.49 -36.57 -8.39
C HIS A 81 27.93 -35.40 -7.58
N GLN A 82 26.61 -35.31 -7.46
CA GLN A 82 25.94 -34.28 -6.65
C GLN A 82 26.35 -34.38 -5.17
N LEU A 83 26.39 -35.58 -4.60
CA LEU A 83 26.81 -35.79 -3.21
C LEU A 83 28.27 -35.38 -2.98
N ILE A 84 29.20 -35.81 -3.86
CA ILE A 84 30.62 -35.42 -3.79
C ILE A 84 30.75 -33.89 -3.86
N ALA A 85 30.00 -33.26 -4.76
CA ALA A 85 29.98 -31.82 -4.88
C ALA A 85 29.46 -31.14 -3.60
N ILE A 86 28.34 -31.58 -3.03
CA ILE A 86 27.77 -31.02 -1.80
C ILE A 86 28.72 -31.21 -0.60
N TYR A 87 29.27 -32.40 -0.38
CA TYR A 87 30.19 -32.63 0.74
C TYR A 87 31.52 -31.90 0.57
N SER A 88 32.02 -31.75 -0.66
CA SER A 88 33.23 -30.97 -0.90
C SER A 88 33.03 -29.49 -0.59
N LEU A 89 31.84 -28.94 -0.84
CA LEU A 89 31.48 -27.56 -0.46
C LEU A 89 31.35 -27.38 1.07
N TYR A 90 30.99 -28.44 1.80
CA TYR A 90 30.84 -28.42 3.25
C TYR A 90 32.19 -28.56 3.98
N PHE A 91 32.99 -29.57 3.62
CA PHE A 91 34.19 -29.95 4.38
C PHE A 91 35.50 -29.34 3.84
N ASN A 92 35.63 -29.11 2.53
CA ASN A 92 36.91 -28.65 1.98
C ASN A 92 37.06 -27.12 2.06
N LYS A 93 38.22 -26.67 2.54
CA LYS A 93 38.66 -25.27 2.38
C LYS A 93 39.02 -25.07 0.91
N ILE A 94 38.21 -24.31 0.18
CA ILE A 94 38.35 -24.11 -1.27
C ILE A 94 39.66 -23.35 -1.59
N PRO A 95 40.60 -23.94 -2.34
CA PRO A 95 41.59 -23.19 -3.11
C PRO A 95 40.98 -22.73 -4.45
N SER A 96 41.62 -21.76 -5.11
CA SER A 96 41.25 -21.18 -6.42
C SER A 96 40.43 -22.10 -7.34
N SER A 97 39.25 -21.62 -7.75
CA SER A 97 38.09 -22.38 -8.24
C SER A 97 38.27 -23.31 -9.45
N VAL A 98 39.33 -23.12 -10.24
CA VAL A 98 39.64 -23.97 -11.40
C VAL A 98 40.35 -25.26 -10.97
N GLN A 99 41.19 -25.21 -9.94
CA GLN A 99 41.90 -26.40 -9.42
C GLN A 99 40.96 -27.32 -8.62
N PHE A 100 39.88 -26.77 -8.06
CA PHE A 100 38.96 -27.50 -7.18
C PHE A 100 38.25 -28.67 -7.89
N VAL A 101 37.76 -28.48 -9.11
CA VAL A 101 37.03 -29.53 -9.84
C VAL A 101 37.98 -30.64 -10.32
N ASP A 102 39.16 -30.27 -10.81
CA ASP A 102 40.19 -31.21 -11.28
C ASP A 102 40.76 -32.06 -10.13
N THR A 103 40.78 -31.51 -8.90
CA THR A 103 41.15 -32.29 -7.69
C THR A 103 40.05 -33.25 -7.22
N LEU A 104 38.79 -33.02 -7.59
CA LEU A 104 37.65 -33.79 -7.07
C LEU A 104 37.19 -34.91 -8.00
N PHE A 105 37.30 -34.75 -9.32
CA PHE A 105 36.77 -35.72 -10.28
C PHE A 105 37.82 -36.16 -11.31
N ARG A 106 37.97 -37.48 -11.48
CA ARG A 106 38.68 -38.09 -12.61
C ARG A 106 37.65 -38.51 -13.66
N ARG A 107 37.64 -37.86 -14.83
CA ARG A 107 36.68 -38.15 -15.89
C ARG A 107 37.01 -39.47 -16.58
N LEU A 108 36.07 -40.43 -16.57
CA LEU A 108 36.19 -41.66 -17.36
C LEU A 108 35.51 -41.41 -18.72
N SER A 109 36.30 -41.03 -19.74
CA SER A 109 35.76 -40.76 -21.08
C SER A 109 35.50 -42.07 -21.83
N ILE A 110 34.24 -42.27 -22.25
CA ILE A 110 33.91 -43.09 -23.42
C ILE A 110 34.24 -42.22 -24.64
N ALA A 111 34.94 -42.78 -25.63
CA ALA A 111 35.36 -42.11 -26.86
C ALA A 111 34.18 -41.79 -27.79
N ALA A 112 33.21 -40.97 -27.32
CA ALA A 112 32.14 -40.34 -28.09
C ALA A 112 31.27 -39.48 -27.15
N SER A 113 31.78 -38.41 -26.55
CA SER A 113 30.91 -37.31 -26.08
C SER A 113 31.70 -36.04 -25.81
N SER A 114 31.75 -35.16 -26.80
CA SER A 114 32.16 -33.76 -26.66
C SER A 114 31.03 -32.85 -26.14
N LEU A 115 29.96 -33.40 -25.54
CA LEU A 115 28.72 -32.66 -25.25
C LEU A 115 28.49 -32.27 -23.78
N TYR A 116 29.41 -32.47 -22.84
CA TYR A 116 29.12 -32.25 -21.42
C TYR A 116 30.22 -31.50 -20.66
N THR A 117 30.16 -30.18 -20.76
CA THR A 117 30.87 -29.19 -19.93
C THR A 117 29.95 -28.44 -18.96
N GLU A 118 28.64 -28.70 -18.96
CA GLU A 118 27.65 -27.90 -18.22
C GLU A 118 27.64 -28.16 -16.70
N SER A 119 27.72 -29.41 -16.24
CA SER A 119 27.61 -29.72 -14.80
C SER A 119 28.83 -29.30 -13.97
N THR A 120 30.03 -29.37 -14.56
CA THR A 120 31.28 -28.92 -13.91
C THR A 120 31.46 -27.41 -14.00
N SER A 121 31.08 -26.77 -15.11
CA SER A 121 31.10 -25.30 -15.23
C SER A 121 30.07 -24.61 -14.33
N HIS A 122 28.90 -25.23 -14.09
CA HIS A 122 27.89 -24.74 -13.16
C HIS A 122 28.43 -24.68 -11.72
N LEU A 123 29.18 -25.71 -11.30
CA LEU A 123 29.85 -25.75 -10.00
C LEU A 123 30.90 -24.64 -9.84
N VAL A 124 31.75 -24.45 -10.84
CA VAL A 124 32.78 -23.39 -10.83
C VAL A 124 32.13 -22.00 -10.83
N GLY A 125 31.07 -21.81 -11.64
CA GLY A 125 30.30 -20.57 -11.68
C GLY A 125 29.59 -20.25 -10.36
N PHE A 126 29.07 -21.27 -9.67
CA PHE A 126 28.43 -21.13 -8.37
C PHE A 126 29.43 -20.79 -7.25
N VAL A 127 30.58 -21.47 -7.21
CA VAL A 127 31.64 -21.22 -6.22
C VAL A 127 32.18 -19.78 -6.35
N ASN A 128 32.35 -19.28 -7.57
CA ASN A 128 32.81 -17.90 -7.81
C ASN A 128 31.80 -16.84 -7.33
N LYS A 129 30.49 -17.12 -7.40
CA LYS A 129 29.44 -16.20 -6.94
C LYS A 129 29.25 -16.20 -5.42
N THR A 130 29.63 -17.28 -4.75
CA THR A 130 29.26 -17.54 -3.35
C THR A 130 30.42 -17.46 -2.37
N THR A 131 31.57 -16.91 -2.77
CA THR A 131 32.78 -16.77 -1.94
C THR A 131 32.57 -16.02 -0.62
N LYS A 132 31.52 -15.20 -0.52
CA LYS A 132 31.16 -14.44 0.69
C LYS A 132 30.36 -15.22 1.73
N PHE A 133 29.80 -16.38 1.37
CA PHE A 133 28.92 -17.15 2.23
C PHE A 133 29.68 -18.22 3.03
N THR A 134 29.15 -18.58 4.19
CA THR A 134 29.70 -19.68 5.01
C THR A 134 29.63 -21.01 4.25
N PRO A 135 30.46 -22.02 4.58
CA PRO A 135 30.38 -23.35 3.96
C PRO A 135 28.98 -23.96 4.01
N ALA A 136 28.28 -23.83 5.15
CA ALA A 136 26.92 -24.33 5.33
C ALA A 136 25.89 -23.58 4.47
N GLU A 137 25.99 -22.25 4.34
CA GLU A 137 25.11 -21.48 3.46
C GLU A 137 25.30 -21.84 1.99
N ARG A 138 26.54 -22.05 1.56
CA ARG A 138 26.88 -22.47 0.20
C ARG A 138 26.30 -23.83 -0.13
N THR A 139 26.38 -24.78 0.80
CA THR A 139 25.83 -26.11 0.59
C THR A 139 24.32 -26.07 0.41
N VAL A 140 23.62 -25.28 1.24
CA VAL A 140 22.15 -25.15 1.16
C VAL A 140 21.72 -24.46 -0.13
N LEU A 141 22.40 -23.39 -0.54
CA LEU A 141 22.15 -22.71 -1.82
C LEU A 141 22.42 -23.63 -3.02
N TYR A 142 23.50 -24.39 -2.98
CA TYR A 142 23.84 -25.33 -4.05
C TYR A 142 22.81 -26.46 -4.15
N MET A 143 22.39 -27.01 -3.01
CA MET A 143 21.30 -28.00 -2.94
C MET A 143 20.01 -27.45 -3.54
N SER A 144 19.69 -26.17 -3.27
CA SER A 144 18.54 -25.49 -3.86
C SER A 144 18.65 -25.31 -5.37
N GLU A 145 19.83 -25.03 -5.92
CA GLU A 145 20.04 -24.88 -7.37
C GLU A 145 19.96 -26.21 -8.12
N ILE A 146 20.44 -27.30 -7.50
CA ILE A 146 20.30 -28.65 -8.07
C ILE A 146 18.84 -29.15 -8.00
N GLY A 147 18.00 -28.52 -7.17
CA GLY A 147 16.61 -28.89 -6.96
C GLY A 147 16.42 -30.03 -5.96
N TRP A 148 17.33 -30.19 -5.01
CA TRP A 148 17.18 -31.18 -3.93
C TRP A 148 16.06 -30.78 -2.98
N THR A 149 15.22 -31.75 -2.63
CA THR A 149 14.14 -31.57 -1.65
C THR A 149 14.48 -32.24 -0.31
N VAL A 150 13.76 -31.88 0.75
CA VAL A 150 13.87 -32.55 2.06
C VAL A 150 13.56 -34.06 1.93
N GLY A 151 12.69 -34.43 0.98
CA GLY A 151 12.40 -35.82 0.67
C GLY A 151 13.62 -36.57 0.12
N ASP A 152 14.41 -35.94 -0.75
CA ASP A 152 15.63 -36.55 -1.31
C ASP A 152 16.70 -36.78 -0.24
N ILE A 153 16.81 -35.85 0.73
CA ILE A 153 17.73 -36.00 1.87
C ILE A 153 17.28 -37.15 2.77
N SER A 154 15.97 -37.30 2.99
CA SER A 154 15.43 -38.40 3.80
C SER A 154 15.59 -39.79 3.16
N ALA A 155 15.73 -39.85 1.82
CA ALA A 155 15.97 -41.09 1.09
C ALA A 155 17.43 -41.57 1.18
N LEU A 156 18.35 -40.73 1.68
CA LEU A 156 19.74 -41.12 1.88
C LEU A 156 19.91 -41.92 3.19
N PRO A 157 20.87 -42.86 3.24
CA PRO A 157 21.31 -43.47 4.49
C PRO A 157 21.62 -42.41 5.55
N PHE A 158 21.26 -42.69 6.81
CA PHE A 158 21.39 -41.74 7.93
C PHE A 158 22.81 -41.16 8.07
N SER A 159 23.84 -41.96 7.77
CA SER A 159 25.24 -41.56 7.84
C SER A 159 25.60 -40.46 6.83
N LEU A 160 24.89 -40.42 5.71
CA LEU A 160 25.04 -39.40 4.67
C LEU A 160 24.15 -38.19 4.96
N SER A 161 22.91 -38.39 5.41
CA SER A 161 22.02 -37.27 5.65
C SER A 161 22.42 -36.42 6.87
N LEU A 162 23.15 -36.97 7.85
CA LEU A 162 23.50 -36.26 9.09
C LEU A 162 24.28 -34.94 8.88
N PRO A 163 25.42 -34.88 8.15
CA PRO A 163 26.11 -33.60 7.93
C PRO A 163 25.27 -32.59 7.12
N LEU A 164 24.39 -33.08 6.24
CA LEU A 164 23.49 -32.23 5.48
C LEU A 164 22.42 -31.62 6.38
N TYR A 165 21.87 -32.39 7.32
CA TYR A 165 20.94 -31.89 8.33
C TYR A 165 21.61 -30.92 9.30
N GLU A 166 22.87 -31.13 9.66
CA GLU A 166 23.65 -30.19 10.46
C GLU A 166 23.84 -28.86 9.73
N ALA A 167 24.25 -28.90 8.45
CA ALA A 167 24.36 -27.70 7.61
C ALA A 167 23.02 -26.94 7.53
N LEU A 168 21.92 -27.65 7.33
CA LEU A 168 20.57 -27.06 7.31
C LEU A 168 20.18 -26.48 8.68
N ALA A 169 20.53 -27.12 9.79
CA ALA A 169 20.23 -26.65 11.13
C ALA A 169 20.97 -25.34 11.44
N VAL A 170 22.27 -25.27 11.14
CA VAL A 170 23.10 -24.05 11.33
C VAL A 170 22.54 -22.88 10.53
N VAL A 171 22.19 -23.10 9.26
CA VAL A 171 21.63 -22.05 8.40
C VAL A 171 20.20 -21.70 8.83
N ARG A 172 19.43 -22.64 9.40
CA ARG A 172 18.07 -22.40 9.86
C ARG A 172 18.01 -21.42 11.03
N GLU A 173 19.03 -21.39 11.89
CA GLU A 173 19.14 -20.41 12.98
C GLU A 173 19.25 -18.99 12.41
N ASN A 174 20.15 -18.77 11.45
CA ASN A 174 20.40 -17.46 10.84
C ASN A 174 20.49 -17.54 9.31
N PRO A 175 19.37 -17.62 8.57
CA PRO A 175 19.45 -17.61 7.11
C PRO A 175 19.56 -16.18 6.60
N PRO A 176 20.44 -15.94 5.63
CA PRO A 176 20.66 -14.61 5.06
C PRO A 176 19.47 -14.15 4.21
N SER A 177 19.27 -12.83 4.14
CA SER A 177 18.17 -12.20 3.41
C SER A 177 18.40 -12.20 1.89
N GLY A 178 17.38 -12.55 1.11
CA GLY A 178 17.38 -12.47 -0.36
C GLY A 178 17.54 -13.79 -1.11
N TRP A 179 17.46 -14.93 -0.43
CA TRP A 179 17.47 -16.25 -1.06
C TRP A 179 16.20 -16.56 -1.87
N PRO A 180 16.28 -17.47 -2.85
CA PRO A 180 15.12 -17.93 -3.60
C PRO A 180 14.16 -18.74 -2.72
N GLU A 181 12.89 -18.82 -3.13
CA GLU A 181 11.84 -19.55 -2.40
C GLU A 181 12.22 -21.02 -2.14
N SER A 182 12.86 -21.67 -3.11
CA SER A 182 13.33 -23.05 -3.04
C SER A 182 14.33 -23.28 -1.91
N ALA A 183 15.20 -22.32 -1.62
CA ALA A 183 16.18 -22.42 -0.54
C ALA A 183 15.52 -22.29 0.85
N TYR A 184 14.53 -21.40 1.00
CA TYR A 184 13.76 -21.31 2.26
C TYR A 184 12.84 -22.52 2.47
N ALA A 185 12.28 -23.06 1.40
CA ALA A 185 11.51 -24.31 1.44
C ALA A 185 12.38 -25.48 1.92
N LEU A 186 13.64 -25.55 1.46
CA LEU A 186 14.62 -26.56 1.91
C LEU A 186 14.96 -26.43 3.39
N LEU A 187 15.07 -25.21 3.93
CA LEU A 187 15.26 -24.92 5.35
C LEU A 187 14.02 -25.18 6.23
N VAL A 188 12.89 -25.57 5.62
CA VAL A 188 11.60 -25.73 6.30
C VAL A 188 11.09 -24.41 6.91
N ARG A 189 11.63 -23.26 6.47
CA ARG A 189 11.20 -21.89 6.84
C ARG A 189 10.18 -21.37 5.83
N LYS A 190 8.95 -21.91 5.91
CA LYS A 190 7.82 -21.56 5.01
C LYS A 190 7.34 -20.12 5.18
N ASP A 191 7.63 -19.51 6.32
CA ASP A 191 7.40 -18.10 6.61
C ASP A 191 8.19 -17.20 5.63
N LEU A 192 9.47 -17.47 5.44
CA LEU A 192 10.32 -16.68 4.54
C LEU A 192 10.13 -17.01 3.08
N SER A 193 9.79 -18.26 2.76
CA SER A 193 9.45 -18.62 1.39
C SER A 193 8.28 -17.76 0.90
N LYS A 194 7.20 -17.67 1.70
CA LYS A 194 6.04 -16.83 1.42
C LYS A 194 6.35 -15.33 1.42
N GLN A 195 7.21 -14.85 2.31
CA GLN A 195 7.64 -13.45 2.31
C GLN A 195 8.46 -13.11 1.06
N SER A 196 9.32 -14.02 0.61
CA SER A 196 10.12 -13.84 -0.61
C SER A 196 9.24 -13.83 -1.86
N ASP A 197 8.25 -14.73 -1.95
CA ASP A 197 7.24 -14.73 -3.02
C ASP A 197 6.45 -13.42 -3.00
N TRP A 198 5.98 -12.98 -1.82
CA TRP A 198 5.28 -11.71 -1.66
C TRP A 198 6.13 -10.51 -2.09
N LEU A 199 7.42 -10.48 -1.74
CA LEU A 199 8.36 -9.42 -2.15
C LEU A 199 8.67 -9.45 -3.65
N GLN A 200 8.73 -10.63 -4.27
CA GLN A 200 8.91 -10.75 -5.72
C GLN A 200 7.64 -10.29 -6.46
N ARG A 201 6.46 -10.68 -5.97
CA ARG A 201 5.15 -10.25 -6.49
C ARG A 201 4.87 -8.78 -6.25
N SER A 202 5.41 -8.18 -5.20
CA SER A 202 5.28 -6.74 -4.96
C SER A 202 6.19 -5.91 -5.87
N LYS A 203 7.35 -6.44 -6.30
CA LYS A 203 8.23 -5.82 -7.29
C LYS A 203 7.74 -5.96 -8.73
N GLY A 204 6.98 -7.01 -9.04
CA GLY A 204 6.30 -7.18 -10.32
C GLY A 204 4.79 -7.21 -10.15
N CYS A 205 4.13 -6.06 -10.23
CA CYS A 205 2.67 -5.87 -10.29
C CYS A 205 1.84 -6.96 -9.57
N LEU A 206 1.46 -6.68 -8.32
CA LEU A 206 0.66 -7.50 -7.40
C LEU A 206 -0.47 -8.31 -8.08
N LYS A 207 -0.19 -9.55 -8.50
CA LYS A 207 -1.22 -10.57 -8.67
C LYS A 207 -1.47 -11.25 -7.33
N GLU A 208 -2.70 -11.11 -6.85
CA GLU A 208 -3.55 -12.11 -6.17
C GLU A 208 -3.09 -12.84 -4.89
N ILE A 209 -3.61 -12.41 -3.75
CA ILE A 209 -4.07 -13.38 -2.73
C ILE A 209 -5.59 -13.35 -2.80
N SER A 210 -6.16 -14.37 -3.43
CA SER A 210 -7.58 -14.67 -3.40
C SER A 210 -7.90 -15.34 -2.06
N THR A 211 -8.14 -14.55 -1.02
CA THR A 211 -9.00 -14.99 0.07
C THR A 211 -10.42 -14.95 -0.47
N GLN A 212 -10.94 -16.12 -0.85
CA GLN A 212 -12.36 -16.32 -1.11
C GLN A 212 -13.11 -16.06 0.19
N SER A 213 -13.50 -14.80 0.42
CA SER A 213 -14.64 -14.51 1.29
C SER A 213 -15.87 -15.05 0.57
N LYS A 214 -16.39 -16.19 1.05
CA LYS A 214 -17.72 -16.66 0.68
C LYS A 214 -18.71 -15.57 1.12
N SER A 215 -19.15 -14.75 0.17
CA SER A 215 -20.34 -13.93 0.36
C SER A 215 -21.54 -14.86 0.24
N ASP A 216 -22.06 -15.31 1.38
CA ASP A 216 -23.40 -15.88 1.44
C ASP A 216 -24.37 -14.79 0.97
N SER A 217 -24.91 -14.98 -0.24
CA SER A 217 -25.99 -14.19 -0.80
C SER A 217 -27.28 -14.50 -0.02
N LYS A 218 -27.43 -13.88 1.15
CA LYS A 218 -28.75 -13.63 1.77
C LYS A 218 -29.08 -12.17 1.51
N GLY A 219 -30.31 -11.94 1.02
CA GLY A 219 -30.77 -10.65 0.47
C GLY A 219 -30.30 -9.45 1.28
N LYS A 220 -29.69 -8.47 0.58
CA LYS A 220 -29.17 -7.23 1.17
C LYS A 220 -30.30 -6.58 2.00
N PRO A 221 -30.18 -6.49 3.33
CA PRO A 221 -31.13 -5.70 4.10
C PRO A 221 -31.02 -4.24 3.64
N ALA A 222 -32.12 -3.52 3.52
CA ALA A 222 -32.15 -2.14 3.03
C ALA A 222 -31.39 -1.13 3.91
N ASP A 223 -30.88 -1.58 5.07
CA ASP A 223 -30.22 -0.78 6.11
C ASP A 223 -28.74 -1.21 6.27
N THR A 224 -27.98 -1.27 5.19
CA THR A 224 -26.53 -1.50 5.24
C THR A 224 -25.83 -0.20 5.65
N ASP A 225 -25.10 -0.21 6.77
CA ASP A 225 -24.40 0.97 7.30
C ASP A 225 -23.04 1.26 6.61
N GLY A 226 -22.64 0.45 5.63
CA GLY A 226 -21.40 0.61 4.87
C GLY A 226 -20.13 0.25 5.67
N MET A 227 -20.25 -0.53 6.76
CA MET A 227 -19.15 -0.98 7.63
C MET A 227 -18.95 -2.50 7.61
N GLU A 228 -19.52 -3.18 6.61
CA GLU A 228 -19.51 -4.65 6.49
C GLU A 228 -18.17 -5.19 5.97
N GLY A 229 -17.42 -4.38 5.22
CA GLY A 229 -16.11 -4.76 4.66
C GLY A 229 -14.94 -4.74 5.66
N LEU A 230 -15.21 -4.71 6.98
CA LEU A 230 -14.18 -4.76 8.01
C LEU A 230 -13.79 -6.21 8.31
N ASP A 231 -12.48 -6.51 8.30
CA ASP A 231 -11.96 -7.83 8.67
C ASP A 231 -12.05 -8.00 10.20
N ASP A 232 -13.20 -8.49 10.63
CA ASP A 232 -13.50 -8.69 12.05
C ASP A 232 -12.52 -9.68 12.71
N ASP A 233 -11.84 -10.56 11.96
CA ASP A 233 -10.91 -11.54 12.55
C ASP A 233 -9.58 -10.90 12.93
N LEU A 234 -8.96 -10.10 12.04
CA LEU A 234 -7.77 -9.31 12.39
C LEU A 234 -8.05 -8.30 13.51
N LEU A 235 -9.24 -7.73 13.49
CA LEU A 235 -9.66 -6.75 14.47
C LEU A 235 -9.91 -7.37 15.86
N LYS A 236 -10.45 -8.59 15.94
CA LYS A 236 -10.54 -9.37 17.19
C LYS A 236 -9.16 -9.69 17.76
N PHE A 237 -8.15 -9.94 16.92
CA PHE A 237 -6.78 -10.11 17.43
C PHE A 237 -6.19 -8.84 18.05
N ARG A 238 -6.56 -7.64 17.57
CA ARG A 238 -6.11 -6.37 18.16
C ARG A 238 -6.84 -6.01 19.46
N PHE A 239 -8.13 -6.33 19.54
CA PHE A 239 -8.98 -6.05 20.70
C PHE A 239 -9.73 -7.34 21.13
N PRO A 240 -9.05 -8.30 21.76
CA PRO A 240 -9.63 -9.61 22.07
C PRO A 240 -10.67 -9.58 23.20
N ASP A 241 -10.45 -8.72 24.21
CA ASP A 241 -11.22 -8.73 25.46
C ASP A 241 -12.47 -7.86 25.42
N ASP A 242 -12.67 -7.07 24.35
CA ASP A 242 -13.65 -5.99 24.33
C ASP A 242 -14.34 -5.85 22.95
N LEU A 243 -15.62 -5.50 22.95
CA LEU A 243 -16.46 -5.31 21.76
C LEU A 243 -16.38 -3.88 21.22
N ARG A 244 -15.21 -3.24 21.32
CA ARG A 244 -14.99 -1.82 20.95
C ARG A 244 -15.48 -1.50 19.55
N ILE A 245 -15.19 -2.38 18.60
CA ILE A 245 -15.55 -2.15 17.19
C ILE A 245 -17.05 -2.28 16.99
N THR A 246 -17.72 -3.15 17.73
CA THR A 246 -19.19 -3.23 17.72
C THR A 246 -19.80 -1.95 18.26
N GLU A 247 -19.25 -1.39 19.34
CA GLU A 247 -19.72 -0.10 19.88
C GLU A 247 -19.41 1.07 18.94
N VAL A 248 -18.21 1.12 18.34
CA VAL A 248 -17.87 2.14 17.35
C VAL A 248 -18.77 2.03 16.10
N LYS A 249 -19.06 0.81 15.62
CA LYS A 249 -20.03 0.57 14.54
C LYS A 249 -21.42 1.13 14.92
N LYS A 250 -21.87 0.96 16.17
CA LYS A 250 -23.14 1.54 16.64
C LYS A 250 -23.10 3.06 16.74
N LEU A 251 -21.98 3.64 17.18
CA LEU A 251 -21.83 5.10 17.31
C LEU A 251 -21.79 5.81 15.96
N LEU A 252 -21.17 5.19 14.96
CA LEU A 252 -20.96 5.77 13.62
C LEU A 252 -22.02 5.36 12.60
N GLN A 253 -23.08 4.65 13.02
CA GLN A 253 -24.18 4.31 12.14
C GLN A 253 -24.94 5.58 11.73
N SER A 254 -25.18 5.73 10.42
CA SER A 254 -25.86 6.91 9.85
C SER A 254 -27.06 6.54 8.99
N ALA A 255 -27.28 5.25 8.71
CA ALA A 255 -28.37 4.77 7.86
C ALA A 255 -29.63 4.44 8.66
N ARG A 256 -29.57 4.37 9.99
CA ARG A 256 -30.74 4.11 10.83
C ARG A 256 -31.27 5.41 11.44
N PRO A 257 -32.60 5.59 11.50
CA PRO A 257 -33.19 6.75 12.15
C PRO A 257 -32.83 6.75 13.64
N VAL A 258 -32.55 7.94 14.19
CA VAL A 258 -32.19 8.06 15.60
C VAL A 258 -33.45 7.89 16.45
N CYS A 259 -33.39 7.01 17.46
CA CYS A 259 -34.45 6.92 18.44
C CYS A 259 -34.39 8.15 19.34
N ASP A 260 -35.42 8.99 19.32
CA ASP A 260 -35.54 10.13 20.21
C ASP A 260 -35.95 9.62 21.60
N CYS A 261 -34.99 9.47 22.52
CA CYS A 261 -35.26 9.05 23.90
C CYS A 261 -35.92 10.17 24.72
N SER A 262 -37.08 10.69 24.31
CA SER A 262 -37.85 11.68 25.06
C SER A 262 -38.34 11.15 26.42
N HIS A 263 -38.53 9.83 26.55
CA HIS A 263 -39.09 9.22 27.77
C HIS A 263 -38.07 8.68 28.79
N SER A 264 -36.82 8.38 28.41
CA SER A 264 -35.85 7.75 29.33
C SER A 264 -34.75 8.69 29.84
N GLU A 265 -34.30 9.67 29.05
CA GLU A 265 -33.18 10.55 29.43
C GLU A 265 -33.62 11.76 30.26
N ALA A 266 -34.88 12.19 30.15
CA ALA A 266 -35.47 13.16 31.08
C ALA A 266 -35.51 12.65 32.54
N ARG A 267 -35.30 11.34 32.76
CA ARG A 267 -35.18 10.74 34.10
C ARG A 267 -33.75 10.75 34.66
N SER A 268 -32.70 10.79 33.83
CA SER A 268 -31.32 10.66 34.34
C SER A 268 -30.56 11.99 34.43
N GLU A 269 -30.81 12.97 33.55
CA GLU A 269 -30.06 14.24 33.60
C GLU A 269 -30.61 15.27 34.60
N LEU A 270 -31.78 15.03 35.19
CA LEU A 270 -32.38 15.87 36.26
C LEU A 270 -32.19 15.29 37.67
N SER A 271 -31.32 14.28 37.86
CA SER A 271 -31.04 13.72 39.20
C SER A 271 -30.13 14.61 40.08
N PHE A 272 -29.64 15.75 39.57
CA PHE A 272 -28.77 16.68 40.31
C PHE A 272 -29.40 18.00 40.74
N LEU A 273 -30.68 18.25 40.45
CA LEU A 273 -31.42 19.40 41.00
C LEU A 273 -32.80 18.96 41.52
N HIS A 274 -32.88 18.88 42.84
CA HIS A 274 -34.05 18.91 43.74
C HIS A 274 -35.39 18.27 43.27
N PRO A 275 -35.89 17.23 43.96
CA PRO A 275 -37.14 16.56 43.62
C PRO A 275 -38.35 17.33 44.17
N SER A 276 -38.95 18.20 43.34
CA SER A 276 -40.34 18.63 43.54
C SER A 276 -40.95 19.17 42.24
N LEU A 277 -41.79 18.34 41.61
CA LEU A 277 -43.00 18.76 40.89
C LEU A 277 -42.86 19.78 39.74
N LEU A 278 -42.02 19.56 38.73
CA LEU A 278 -42.05 20.45 37.54
C LEU A 278 -41.87 19.83 36.14
N PRO A 279 -41.26 18.65 35.89
CA PRO A 279 -41.21 18.12 34.53
C PRO A 279 -42.56 17.57 34.02
N ILE A 280 -43.39 17.04 34.92
CA ILE A 280 -44.69 16.42 34.56
C ILE A 280 -45.79 17.48 34.34
N PHE A 281 -45.65 18.66 34.96
CA PHE A 281 -46.69 19.70 34.89
C PHE A 281 -46.62 20.54 33.60
N LEU A 282 -45.43 20.73 33.02
CA LEU A 282 -45.25 21.44 31.75
C LEU A 282 -45.64 20.59 30.53
N LEU A 283 -45.40 19.27 30.56
CA LEU A 283 -45.80 18.34 29.50
C LEU A 283 -47.32 18.17 29.37
N SER A 284 -48.09 18.44 30.44
CA SER A 284 -49.55 18.35 30.42
C SER A 284 -50.24 19.65 29.95
N MET A 285 -49.49 20.74 29.79
CA MET A 285 -50.00 22.06 29.40
C MET A 285 -49.59 22.48 27.99
N CYS A 286 -48.67 21.75 27.35
CA CYS A 286 -48.31 21.98 25.95
C CYS A 286 -49.38 21.42 25.01
N SER A 287 -49.70 22.19 23.97
CA SER A 287 -50.51 21.69 22.87
C SER A 287 -49.75 20.62 22.09
N ASP A 288 -50.46 19.70 21.43
CA ASP A 288 -49.84 18.67 20.58
C ASP A 288 -48.93 19.27 19.51
N HIS A 289 -49.25 20.48 19.04
CA HIS A 289 -48.44 21.21 18.05
C HIS A 289 -47.11 21.69 18.63
N GLU A 290 -47.11 22.30 19.83
CA GLU A 290 -45.89 22.71 20.51
C GLU A 290 -44.99 21.51 20.85
N PHE A 291 -45.60 20.36 21.18
CA PHE A 291 -44.86 19.13 21.43
C PHE A 291 -44.18 18.59 20.16
N LEU A 292 -44.88 18.62 19.01
CA LEU A 292 -44.30 18.24 17.72
C LEU A 292 -43.14 19.15 17.31
N GLU A 293 -43.28 20.47 17.50
CA GLU A 293 -42.23 21.44 17.21
C GLU A 293 -41.00 21.22 18.11
N GLN A 294 -41.19 21.01 19.41
CA GLN A 294 -40.11 20.66 20.33
C GLN A 294 -39.41 19.35 19.94
N GLN A 295 -40.16 18.37 19.48
CA GLN A 295 -39.64 17.10 19.00
C GLN A 295 -38.81 17.27 17.73
N GLU A 296 -39.27 18.04 16.76
CA GLU A 296 -38.49 18.33 15.55
C GLU A 296 -37.24 19.19 15.85
N MET A 297 -37.32 20.12 16.81
CA MET A 297 -36.16 20.91 17.27
C MET A 297 -35.08 20.01 17.91
N ARG A 298 -35.49 19.03 18.72
CA ARG A 298 -34.56 18.03 19.27
C ARG A 298 -33.97 17.17 18.15
N LEU A 299 -34.78 16.76 17.18
CA LEU A 299 -34.32 16.02 16.00
C LEU A 299 -33.30 16.82 15.20
N LEU A 300 -33.44 18.15 15.11
CA LEU A 300 -32.47 19.02 14.42
C LEU A 300 -31.10 18.98 15.11
N LEU A 301 -31.06 19.10 16.45
CA LEU A 301 -29.82 18.99 17.23
C LEU A 301 -29.15 17.63 17.06
N VAL A 302 -29.94 16.55 17.10
CA VAL A 302 -29.44 15.19 16.87
C VAL A 302 -28.94 15.02 15.43
N SER A 303 -29.63 15.63 14.47
CA SER A 303 -29.26 15.61 13.06
C SER A 303 -27.94 16.34 12.79
N GLN A 304 -27.62 17.42 13.52
CA GLN A 304 -26.29 18.05 13.45
C GLN A 304 -25.16 17.08 13.78
N ARG A 305 -25.36 16.24 14.80
CA ARG A 305 -24.42 15.15 15.09
C ARG A 305 -24.39 14.11 13.96
N THR A 306 -25.55 13.66 13.48
CA THR A 306 -25.64 12.65 12.39
C THR A 306 -24.96 13.13 11.10
N MET A 307 -25.04 14.42 10.80
CA MET A 307 -24.39 15.05 9.64
C MET A 307 -22.85 14.99 9.70
N ALA A 308 -22.25 14.90 10.88
CA ALA A 308 -20.81 14.78 11.07
C ALA A 308 -20.30 13.33 11.07
N LEU A 309 -21.17 12.33 11.32
CA LEU A 309 -20.79 10.91 11.41
C LEU A 309 -20.11 10.35 10.15
N PRO A 310 -20.52 10.70 8.90
CA PRO A 310 -19.88 10.16 7.71
C PRO A 310 -18.37 10.37 7.64
N LEU A 311 -17.85 11.50 8.15
CA LEU A 311 -16.41 11.79 8.18
C LEU A 311 -15.65 10.75 9.01
N ALA A 312 -16.11 10.51 10.24
CA ALA A 312 -15.51 9.53 11.14
C ALA A 312 -15.69 8.10 10.61
N ARG A 313 -16.83 7.79 10.00
CA ARG A 313 -17.05 6.50 9.34
C ARG A 313 -16.05 6.25 8.22
N GLY A 314 -15.80 7.24 7.37
CA GLY A 314 -14.80 7.15 6.29
C GLY A 314 -13.38 6.94 6.79
N MET A 315 -13.03 7.51 7.96
CA MET A 315 -11.74 7.25 8.61
C MET A 315 -11.65 5.82 9.16
N LEU A 316 -12.74 5.28 9.72
CA LEU A 316 -12.79 3.93 10.26
C LEU A 316 -12.65 2.87 9.16
N THR A 317 -13.37 3.04 8.05
CA THR A 317 -13.43 2.06 6.96
C THR A 317 -12.42 2.31 5.85
N MET A 318 -11.43 3.19 6.08
CA MET A 318 -10.43 3.55 5.07
C MET A 318 -9.63 2.32 4.60
N HIS A 319 -9.63 2.08 3.29
CA HIS A 319 -8.87 1.02 2.61
C HIS A 319 -9.21 -0.41 3.06
N THR A 320 -10.41 -0.67 3.57
CA THR A 320 -10.80 -2.00 4.08
C THR A 320 -11.48 -2.88 3.02
N CYS A 321 -12.13 -2.28 2.02
CA CYS A 321 -12.89 -2.99 1.01
C CYS A 321 -12.12 -3.12 -0.31
N ARG A 322 -12.18 -4.31 -0.93
CA ARG A 322 -11.76 -4.52 -2.32
C ARG A 322 -12.99 -4.57 -3.20
N SER A 323 -13.08 -3.66 -4.16
CA SER A 323 -14.22 -3.60 -5.08
C SER A 323 -14.31 -4.86 -5.94
N SER A 324 -15.53 -5.38 -6.11
CA SER A 324 -15.83 -6.24 -7.24
C SER A 324 -16.11 -5.38 -8.47
N ILE A 325 -15.66 -5.82 -9.65
CA ILE A 325 -15.90 -5.11 -10.92
C ILE A 325 -17.39 -5.14 -11.29
N THR A 326 -18.13 -6.15 -10.81
CA THR A 326 -19.50 -6.42 -11.23
C THR A 326 -20.55 -5.62 -10.48
N GLU A 327 -20.21 -5.01 -9.34
CA GLU A 327 -21.16 -4.30 -8.50
C GLU A 327 -20.72 -2.84 -8.31
N PRO A 328 -21.66 -1.88 -8.33
CA PRO A 328 -21.37 -0.53 -7.88
C PRO A 328 -21.12 -0.54 -6.36
N VAL A 329 -20.35 0.42 -5.89
CA VAL A 329 -20.11 0.60 -4.45
C VAL A 329 -21.42 1.03 -3.80
N PRO A 330 -21.94 0.29 -2.81
CA PRO A 330 -23.15 0.69 -2.11
C PRO A 330 -22.84 1.90 -1.24
N ILE A 331 -23.33 3.08 -1.64
CA ILE A 331 -23.31 4.27 -0.80
C ILE A 331 -24.46 4.10 0.22
N PRO A 332 -24.17 4.00 1.53
CA PRO A 332 -25.20 3.87 2.55
C PRO A 332 -26.05 5.14 2.59
N LYS A 333 -27.36 5.02 2.76
CA LYS A 333 -28.24 6.19 2.83
C LYS A 333 -27.99 6.98 4.11
N LEU A 334 -27.96 8.31 4.02
CA LEU A 334 -27.90 9.18 5.19
C LEU A 334 -29.33 9.54 5.62
N ASN A 335 -29.79 8.97 6.74
CA ASN A 335 -31.14 9.19 7.24
C ASN A 335 -31.13 10.23 8.38
N LEU A 336 -31.83 11.35 8.16
CA LEU A 336 -32.00 12.43 9.15
C LEU A 336 -33.36 12.37 9.86
N SER A 337 -34.07 11.24 9.77
CA SER A 337 -35.35 11.04 10.44
C SER A 337 -35.20 10.52 11.86
N GLY A 338 -36.13 10.92 12.73
CA GLY A 338 -36.22 10.46 14.11
C GLY A 338 -37.29 9.40 14.29
N ARG A 339 -37.17 8.59 15.34
CA ARG A 339 -38.25 7.70 15.81
C ARG A 339 -38.64 8.04 17.24
N ALA A 340 -39.90 8.42 17.45
CA ALA A 340 -40.44 8.68 18.78
C ALA A 340 -40.89 7.37 19.47
N PRO A 341 -40.32 6.98 20.61
CA PRO A 341 -40.90 5.95 21.46
C PRO A 341 -42.17 6.47 22.14
N PRO A 342 -43.14 5.62 22.52
CA PRO A 342 -43.16 4.15 22.42
C PRO A 342 -43.71 3.60 21.09
N ARG A 343 -44.35 4.43 20.25
CA ARG A 343 -45.00 3.99 19.00
C ARG A 343 -44.07 3.89 17.78
N ASN A 344 -42.80 4.30 17.92
CA ASN A 344 -41.82 4.38 16.84
C ASN A 344 -42.33 5.16 15.62
N THR A 345 -43.07 6.26 15.85
CA THR A 345 -43.52 7.14 14.77
C THR A 345 -42.32 7.86 14.16
N ASN A 346 -42.26 7.88 12.83
CA ASN A 346 -41.21 8.61 12.11
C ASN A 346 -41.49 10.11 12.20
N ILE A 347 -40.53 10.85 12.73
CA ILE A 347 -40.51 12.32 12.76
C ILE A 347 -39.62 12.76 11.60
N ALA A 348 -40.11 13.69 10.80
CA ALA A 348 -39.35 14.35 9.75
C ALA A 348 -39.58 15.86 9.86
N PHE A 349 -38.62 16.66 9.40
CA PHE A 349 -38.75 18.12 9.37
C PHE A 349 -39.90 18.53 8.45
N GLN A 350 -41.02 18.92 9.03
CA GLN A 350 -42.19 19.43 8.30
C GLN A 350 -42.67 20.77 8.86
N HIS A 351 -42.49 20.99 10.17
CA HIS A 351 -43.02 22.17 10.87
C HIS A 351 -41.93 23.22 11.13
N ILE A 352 -40.65 22.88 10.94
CA ILE A 352 -39.50 23.78 11.10
C ILE A 352 -38.89 24.13 9.73
N ASP A 353 -38.63 25.43 9.53
CA ASP A 353 -37.86 25.96 8.41
C ASP A 353 -36.37 25.61 8.55
N VAL A 354 -35.98 24.48 7.96
CA VAL A 354 -34.56 24.09 7.86
C VAL A 354 -34.03 24.57 6.51
N PRO A 355 -32.88 25.29 6.45
CA PRO A 355 -32.31 25.69 5.17
C PRO A 355 -31.95 24.47 4.31
N ASP A 356 -32.34 24.49 3.03
CA ASP A 356 -32.16 23.35 2.11
C ASP A 356 -30.67 22.95 1.94
N ASN A 357 -29.76 23.92 2.00
CA ASN A 357 -28.31 23.73 1.84
C ASN A 357 -27.66 22.90 2.95
N VAL A 358 -28.34 22.70 4.08
CA VAL A 358 -27.80 21.95 5.23
C VAL A 358 -27.54 20.48 4.87
N ARG A 359 -28.22 19.94 3.85
CA ARG A 359 -28.10 18.54 3.43
C ARG A 359 -26.96 18.27 2.44
N ASP A 360 -26.44 19.30 1.79
CA ASP A 360 -25.53 19.12 0.65
C ASP A 360 -24.14 18.58 1.05
N TRP A 361 -23.51 19.21 2.05
CA TRP A 361 -22.21 18.79 2.58
C TRP A 361 -22.23 17.41 3.27
N PRO A 362 -23.23 17.07 4.11
CA PRO A 362 -23.33 15.73 4.69
C PRO A 362 -23.45 14.63 3.63
N TRP A 363 -24.22 14.85 2.56
CA TRP A 363 -24.30 13.92 1.43
C TRP A 363 -22.96 13.81 0.68
N PHE A 364 -22.27 14.91 0.47
CA PHE A 364 -20.91 14.88 -0.08
C PHE A 364 -19.96 14.03 0.79
N HIS A 365 -19.91 14.26 2.11
CA HIS A 365 -19.10 13.47 3.04
C HIS A 365 -19.50 11.98 3.08
N ASN A 366 -20.80 11.69 2.94
CA ASN A 366 -21.33 10.32 2.84
C ASN A 366 -20.73 9.59 1.62
N GLY A 367 -20.69 10.26 0.47
CA GLY A 367 -20.04 9.75 -0.74
C GLY A 367 -18.53 9.58 -0.60
N VAL A 368 -17.83 10.54 0.01
CA VAL A 368 -16.38 10.45 0.29
C VAL A 368 -16.10 9.22 1.15
N ALA A 369 -16.87 9.03 2.22
CA ALA A 369 -16.70 7.92 3.16
C ALA A 369 -16.95 6.54 2.52
N ALA A 370 -17.85 6.44 1.54
CA ALA A 370 -18.06 5.22 0.77
C ALA A 370 -16.90 4.94 -0.20
N GLY A 371 -16.37 5.98 -0.85
CA GLY A 371 -15.24 5.84 -1.78
C GLY A 371 -13.90 5.55 -1.10
N LEU A 372 -13.64 6.08 0.10
CA LEU A 372 -12.41 5.84 0.86
C LEU A 372 -12.26 4.40 1.34
N GLN A 373 -13.33 3.61 1.29
CA GLN A 373 -13.29 2.18 1.60
C GLN A 373 -12.44 1.41 0.60
N LEU A 374 -12.30 1.93 -0.61
CA LEU A 374 -11.53 1.29 -1.67
C LEU A 374 -10.04 1.37 -1.36
N GLY A 375 -9.37 0.22 -1.37
CA GLY A 375 -7.93 0.15 -1.15
C GLY A 375 -7.11 0.85 -2.26
N PRO A 376 -5.92 1.40 -1.92
CA PRO A 376 -4.99 1.92 -2.92
C PRO A 376 -4.45 0.77 -3.77
N ASN A 377 -4.26 1.00 -5.06
CA ASN A 377 -3.69 0.05 -6.04
C ASN A 377 -4.57 -1.12 -6.51
N ASP A 378 -5.89 -1.06 -6.37
CA ASP A 378 -6.75 -1.99 -7.09
C ASP A 378 -6.63 -1.78 -8.62
N SER A 379 -6.05 -2.74 -9.33
CA SER A 379 -5.90 -2.70 -10.79
C SER A 379 -7.24 -2.85 -11.51
N LYS A 380 -8.28 -3.27 -10.80
CA LYS A 380 -9.61 -3.59 -11.36
C LYS A 380 -10.50 -2.36 -11.60
N ILE A 381 -10.13 -1.21 -11.03
CA ILE A 381 -10.89 0.02 -11.19
C ILE A 381 -10.44 0.70 -12.49
N ASP A 382 -11.29 0.60 -13.51
CA ASP A 382 -11.13 1.25 -14.80
C ASP A 382 -12.06 2.47 -14.93
N SER A 383 -11.77 3.35 -15.91
CA SER A 383 -12.62 4.52 -16.20
C SER A 383 -14.09 4.16 -16.43
N ALA A 384 -14.37 3.00 -17.02
CA ALA A 384 -15.74 2.55 -17.28
C ALA A 384 -16.48 2.20 -15.97
N TRP A 385 -15.77 1.62 -15.00
CA TRP A 385 -16.34 1.28 -13.70
C TRP A 385 -16.67 2.55 -12.89
N ILE A 386 -15.84 3.59 -12.97
CA ILE A 386 -16.13 4.89 -12.33
C ILE A 386 -17.43 5.48 -12.89
N VAL A 387 -17.63 5.44 -14.21
CA VAL A 387 -18.87 5.92 -14.86
C VAL A 387 -20.06 5.03 -14.50
N TYR A 388 -19.86 3.72 -14.34
CA TYR A 388 -20.92 2.78 -13.94
C TYR A 388 -21.48 3.06 -12.54
N ASN A 389 -20.69 3.64 -11.64
CA ASN A 389 -21.14 4.06 -10.31
C ASN A 389 -21.97 5.35 -10.31
N GLN A 390 -22.22 5.96 -11.47
CA GLN A 390 -23.12 7.10 -11.55
C GLN A 390 -24.56 6.66 -11.20
N PRO A 391 -25.25 7.34 -10.25
CA PRO A 391 -26.62 6.96 -9.86
C PRO A 391 -27.58 7.03 -11.05
N GLU A 392 -28.59 6.15 -11.08
CA GLU A 392 -29.46 5.91 -12.25
C GLU A 392 -30.41 7.06 -12.64
N GLY A 393 -30.32 8.23 -12.01
CA GLY A 393 -30.91 9.47 -12.52
C GLY A 393 -29.78 10.35 -13.06
N LYS A 394 -29.82 10.77 -14.33
CA LYS A 394 -28.77 11.57 -15.02
C LYS A 394 -28.32 12.86 -14.28
N ASN A 395 -28.96 13.23 -13.18
CA ASN A 395 -28.58 14.32 -12.32
C ASN A 395 -27.41 13.89 -11.42
N LEU A 396 -26.29 14.61 -11.51
CA LEU A 396 -25.16 14.43 -10.61
C LEU A 396 -25.62 14.72 -9.18
N THR A 397 -25.43 13.77 -8.28
CA THR A 397 -25.75 13.94 -6.86
C THR A 397 -24.53 14.45 -6.10
N ASN A 398 -24.78 15.13 -4.97
CA ASN A 398 -23.73 15.54 -4.03
C ASN A 398 -22.87 14.35 -3.56
N GLU A 399 -23.50 13.19 -3.35
CA GLU A 399 -22.83 11.95 -2.98
C GLU A 399 -21.82 11.49 -4.04
N PHE A 400 -22.17 11.58 -5.33
CA PHE A 400 -21.26 11.20 -6.41
C PHE A 400 -20.06 12.14 -6.50
N GLY A 401 -20.25 13.45 -6.26
CA GLY A 401 -19.14 14.41 -6.15
C GLY A 401 -18.14 14.02 -5.06
N GLY A 402 -18.65 13.60 -3.89
CA GLY A 402 -17.82 13.10 -2.79
C GLY A 402 -17.11 11.79 -3.13
N PHE A 403 -17.81 10.87 -3.78
CA PHE A 403 -17.22 9.61 -4.24
C PHE A 403 -16.04 9.85 -5.21
N LEU A 404 -16.17 10.79 -6.15
CA LEU A 404 -15.09 11.17 -7.06
C LEU A 404 -13.86 11.74 -6.33
N MET A 405 -14.07 12.55 -5.29
CA MET A 405 -12.98 13.06 -4.46
C MET A 405 -12.21 11.92 -3.80
N ALA A 406 -12.91 10.93 -3.24
CA ALA A 406 -12.30 9.77 -2.61
C ALA A 406 -11.53 8.89 -3.60
N LEU A 407 -12.03 8.72 -4.84
CA LEU A 407 -11.29 8.06 -5.91
C LEU A 407 -10.00 8.81 -6.30
N GLY A 408 -10.00 10.13 -6.17
CA GLY A 408 -8.80 10.95 -6.32
C GLY A 408 -7.78 10.73 -5.22
N LEU A 409 -8.22 10.76 -3.95
CA LEU A 409 -7.39 10.52 -2.77
C LEU A 409 -6.75 9.12 -2.77
N THR A 410 -7.46 8.11 -3.28
CA THR A 410 -6.96 6.74 -3.44
C THR A 410 -6.08 6.54 -4.69
N GLY A 411 -5.97 7.55 -5.56
CA GLY A 411 -5.15 7.56 -6.77
C GLY A 411 -5.80 6.94 -8.01
N HIS A 412 -7.02 6.41 -7.91
CA HIS A 412 -7.75 5.75 -9.01
C HIS A 412 -8.23 6.73 -10.09
N LEU A 413 -8.45 8.01 -9.72
CA LEU A 413 -8.93 9.03 -10.66
C LEU A 413 -7.93 9.33 -11.80
N THR A 414 -6.65 8.95 -11.65
CA THR A 414 -5.66 9.06 -12.75
C THR A 414 -5.99 8.19 -13.96
N LYS A 415 -6.81 7.14 -13.79
CA LYS A 415 -7.23 6.23 -14.85
C LYS A 415 -8.47 6.72 -15.61
N LEU A 416 -9.09 7.82 -15.18
CA LEU A 416 -10.30 8.35 -15.79
C LEU A 416 -10.00 8.97 -17.17
N PHE A 417 -10.85 8.68 -18.16
CA PHE A 417 -10.70 9.29 -19.49
C PHE A 417 -10.94 10.81 -19.45
N ARG A 418 -10.07 11.56 -20.13
CA ARG A 418 -10.13 13.04 -20.22
C ARG A 418 -11.46 13.57 -20.77
N MET A 419 -12.10 12.85 -21.69
CA MET A 419 -13.42 13.23 -22.23
C MET A 419 -14.51 13.19 -21.14
N VAL A 420 -14.49 12.16 -20.29
CA VAL A 420 -15.43 12.02 -19.18
C VAL A 420 -15.17 13.10 -18.14
N LEU A 421 -13.90 13.40 -17.88
CA LEU A 421 -13.53 14.48 -16.97
C LEU A 421 -14.06 15.84 -17.45
N HIS A 422 -13.89 16.16 -18.74
CA HIS A 422 -14.43 17.40 -19.31
C HIS A 422 -15.97 17.46 -19.17
N LYS A 423 -16.67 16.34 -19.40
CA LYS A 423 -18.12 16.26 -19.23
C LYS A 423 -18.56 16.60 -17.80
N TYR A 424 -17.84 16.13 -16.78
CA TYR A 424 -18.15 16.40 -15.38
C TYR A 424 -17.73 17.80 -14.90
N LEU A 425 -16.74 18.43 -15.53
CA LEU A 425 -16.40 19.83 -15.23
C LEU A 425 -17.37 20.81 -15.91
N CYS A 426 -17.88 20.47 -17.10
CA CYS A 426 -18.91 21.27 -17.77
C CYS A 426 -20.30 21.11 -17.15
N SER A 427 -20.55 20.04 -16.38
CA SER A 427 -21.77 19.97 -15.60
C SER A 427 -21.72 21.00 -14.49
N SER A 428 -22.68 21.94 -14.49
CA SER A 428 -22.80 23.09 -13.59
C SER A 428 -22.95 22.76 -12.09
N HIS A 429 -22.68 21.53 -11.67
CA HIS A 429 -22.85 21.05 -10.31
C HIS A 429 -21.59 21.32 -9.46
N GLU A 430 -21.72 22.23 -8.50
CA GLU A 430 -20.61 22.75 -7.69
C GLU A 430 -19.85 21.63 -6.95
N MET A 431 -20.55 20.73 -6.25
CA MET A 431 -19.93 19.66 -5.45
C MET A 431 -19.14 18.66 -6.30
N THR A 432 -19.58 18.40 -7.53
CA THR A 432 -18.84 17.53 -8.46
C THR A 432 -17.56 18.21 -8.91
N GLY A 433 -17.62 19.52 -9.19
CA GLY A 433 -16.45 20.33 -9.50
C GLY A 433 -15.42 20.31 -8.36
N ILE A 434 -15.86 20.54 -7.11
CA ILE A 434 -15.01 20.51 -5.92
C ILE A 434 -14.33 19.14 -5.77
N GLY A 435 -15.13 18.07 -5.84
CA GLY A 435 -14.63 16.71 -5.67
C GLY A 435 -13.61 16.31 -6.75
N LEU A 436 -13.83 16.71 -8.01
CA LEU A 436 -12.88 16.48 -9.09
C LEU A 436 -11.63 17.33 -8.98
N ALA A 437 -11.75 18.62 -8.67
CA ALA A 437 -10.60 19.52 -8.53
C ALA A 437 -9.64 19.02 -7.43
N LEU A 438 -10.17 18.72 -6.24
CA LEU A 438 -9.38 18.20 -5.13
C LEU A 438 -8.90 16.76 -5.39
N GLY A 439 -9.76 15.91 -5.95
CA GLY A 439 -9.43 14.52 -6.24
C GLY A 439 -8.29 14.39 -7.26
N LEU A 440 -8.34 15.14 -8.35
CA LEU A 440 -7.28 15.14 -9.38
C LEU A 440 -5.97 15.70 -8.84
N ALA A 441 -6.06 16.79 -8.08
CA ALA A 441 -4.90 17.43 -7.47
C ALA A 441 -4.20 16.49 -6.48
N ALA A 442 -4.97 15.81 -5.62
CA ALA A 442 -4.44 14.84 -4.67
C ALA A 442 -3.79 13.64 -5.38
N ALA A 443 -4.38 13.18 -6.49
CA ALA A 443 -3.82 12.08 -7.28
C ALA A 443 -2.49 12.43 -7.97
N LYS A 444 -2.22 13.72 -8.21
CA LYS A 444 -1.02 14.27 -8.84
C LYS A 444 -0.18 15.13 -7.87
N LYS A 445 -0.23 14.79 -6.59
CA LYS A 445 0.48 15.51 -5.52
C LYS A 445 1.99 15.58 -5.80
N GLY A 446 2.54 16.78 -5.88
CA GLY A 446 3.96 17.05 -6.09
C GLY A 446 4.53 16.68 -7.47
N THR A 447 3.69 16.36 -8.47
CA THR A 447 4.17 15.95 -9.80
C THR A 447 4.30 17.09 -10.80
N MET A 448 3.78 18.30 -10.50
CA MET A 448 3.73 19.44 -11.43
C MET A 448 3.05 19.10 -12.78
N ASP A 449 1.96 18.34 -12.75
CA ASP A 449 1.27 17.95 -13.99
C ASP A 449 0.60 19.17 -14.65
N VAL A 450 1.07 19.53 -15.84
CA VAL A 450 0.59 20.67 -16.62
C VAL A 450 -0.88 20.49 -17.02
N ALA A 451 -1.35 19.25 -17.25
CA ALA A 451 -2.73 19.01 -17.65
C ALA A 451 -3.72 19.33 -16.52
N VAL A 452 -3.42 18.89 -15.30
CA VAL A 452 -4.22 19.19 -14.11
C VAL A 452 -4.12 20.66 -13.75
N THR A 453 -2.92 21.25 -13.83
CA THR A 453 -2.71 22.69 -13.60
C THR A 453 -3.58 23.54 -14.52
N LYS A 454 -3.65 23.19 -15.82
CA LYS A 454 -4.52 23.90 -16.79
C LYS A 454 -6.00 23.79 -16.46
N ILE A 455 -6.44 22.66 -15.90
CA ILE A 455 -7.84 22.49 -15.48
C ILE A 455 -8.13 23.37 -14.26
N LEU A 456 -7.24 23.36 -13.26
CA LEU A 456 -7.39 24.16 -12.05
C LEU A 456 -7.27 25.67 -12.31
N SER A 457 -6.38 26.08 -13.22
CA SER A 457 -6.19 27.49 -13.58
C SER A 457 -7.41 28.11 -14.25
N LEU A 458 -8.29 27.31 -14.88
CA LEU A 458 -9.55 27.81 -15.44
C LEU A 458 -10.52 28.28 -14.35
N HIS A 459 -10.37 27.77 -13.13
CA HIS A 459 -11.23 28.09 -11.99
C HIS A 459 -10.68 29.23 -11.13
N ILE A 460 -9.49 29.76 -11.44
CA ILE A 460 -8.82 30.81 -10.66
C ILE A 460 -8.56 32.02 -11.56
N SER A 461 -9.15 33.17 -11.20
CA SER A 461 -9.09 34.38 -12.01
C SER A 461 -7.67 34.92 -12.21
N ALA A 462 -6.78 34.87 -11.22
CA ALA A 462 -5.40 35.38 -11.38
C ALA A 462 -4.50 34.52 -12.28
N LEU A 463 -4.89 33.28 -12.58
CA LEU A 463 -4.12 32.38 -13.45
C LEU A 463 -4.66 32.34 -14.89
N LEU A 464 -5.77 33.03 -15.14
CA LEU A 464 -6.35 33.15 -16.47
C LEU A 464 -5.54 34.15 -17.31
N PRO A 465 -5.28 33.85 -18.59
CA PRO A 465 -4.69 34.83 -19.50
C PRO A 465 -5.59 36.08 -19.60
N PRO A 466 -5.03 37.29 -19.76
CA PRO A 466 -5.80 38.54 -19.83
C PRO A 466 -6.75 38.63 -21.05
N THR A 467 -6.69 37.66 -21.97
CA THR A 467 -7.55 37.54 -23.15
C THR A 467 -8.76 36.62 -22.97
N SER A 468 -8.90 35.92 -21.84
CA SER A 468 -10.04 35.01 -21.62
C SER A 468 -11.27 35.72 -21.06
N THR A 469 -12.45 35.20 -21.39
CA THR A 469 -13.74 35.67 -20.87
C THR A 469 -13.84 35.46 -19.35
N GLU A 470 -14.37 36.44 -18.61
CA GLU A 470 -14.72 36.29 -17.20
C GLU A 470 -15.73 35.12 -17.05
N LEU A 471 -15.35 34.07 -16.34
CA LEU A 471 -16.19 32.91 -16.05
C LEU A 471 -16.80 33.08 -14.66
N ALA A 472 -18.13 32.97 -14.55
CA ALA A 472 -18.82 32.96 -13.26
C ALA A 472 -18.59 31.61 -12.56
N VAL A 473 -17.50 31.51 -11.78
CA VAL A 473 -17.12 30.30 -11.05
C VAL A 473 -17.58 30.40 -9.59
N PRO A 474 -18.31 29.41 -9.04
CA PRO A 474 -18.72 29.38 -7.63
C PRO A 474 -17.53 29.48 -6.67
N HIS A 475 -17.68 30.21 -5.57
CA HIS A 475 -16.60 30.51 -4.62
C HIS A 475 -15.95 29.25 -4.05
N ASN A 476 -16.72 28.27 -3.58
CA ASN A 476 -16.15 27.05 -2.99
C ASN A 476 -15.32 26.24 -4.00
N LEU A 477 -15.67 26.30 -5.28
CA LEU A 477 -14.87 25.68 -6.35
C LEU A 477 -13.54 26.41 -6.54
N GLN A 478 -13.50 27.74 -6.42
CA GLN A 478 -12.26 28.51 -6.47
C GLN A 478 -11.34 28.15 -5.29
N VAL A 479 -11.90 28.07 -4.08
CA VAL A 479 -11.18 27.65 -2.86
C VAL A 479 -10.57 26.25 -3.05
N ALA A 480 -11.37 25.30 -3.54
CA ALA A 480 -10.93 23.94 -3.86
C ALA A 480 -9.83 23.91 -4.94
N ALA A 481 -9.94 24.74 -5.97
CA ALA A 481 -8.96 24.81 -7.05
C ALA A 481 -7.60 25.33 -6.58
N ILE A 482 -7.58 26.35 -5.72
CA ILE A 482 -6.36 26.93 -5.14
C ILE A 482 -5.64 25.93 -4.25
N LEU A 483 -6.39 25.26 -3.38
CA LEU A 483 -5.85 24.17 -2.57
C LEU A 483 -5.29 23.05 -3.47
N GLY A 484 -5.99 22.76 -4.57
CA GLY A 484 -5.54 21.82 -5.59
C GLY A 484 -4.19 22.19 -6.21
N ILE A 485 -3.96 23.47 -6.54
CA ILE A 485 -2.66 23.94 -7.03
C ILE A 485 -1.57 23.70 -5.98
N GLY A 486 -1.86 24.01 -4.71
CA GLY A 486 -0.96 23.73 -3.59
C GLY A 486 -0.54 22.26 -3.52
N LEU A 487 -1.48 21.34 -3.71
CA LEU A 487 -1.21 19.89 -3.73
C LEU A 487 -0.36 19.46 -4.94
N VAL A 488 -0.69 19.94 -6.15
CA VAL A 488 0.04 19.57 -7.38
C VAL A 488 1.49 20.08 -7.34
N TYR A 489 1.70 21.28 -6.81
CA TYR A 489 3.01 21.93 -6.70
C TYR A 489 3.69 21.73 -5.34
N GLN A 490 3.21 20.78 -4.53
CA GLN A 490 3.73 20.57 -3.20
C GLN A 490 5.25 20.27 -3.20
N GLY A 491 6.02 21.08 -2.47
CA GLY A 491 7.47 20.93 -2.32
C GLY A 491 8.28 21.22 -3.59
N THR A 492 7.71 21.93 -4.56
CA THR A 492 8.37 22.25 -5.84
C THR A 492 9.01 23.64 -5.85
N ALA A 493 8.61 24.52 -4.93
CA ALA A 493 9.02 25.93 -4.88
C ALA A 493 8.89 26.68 -6.22
N HIS A 494 7.85 26.38 -6.99
CA HIS A 494 7.65 27.00 -8.31
C HIS A 494 7.35 28.50 -8.20
N ARG A 495 8.26 29.34 -8.73
CA ARG A 495 8.24 30.81 -8.58
C ARG A 495 6.91 31.47 -8.91
N HIS A 496 6.39 31.26 -10.12
CA HIS A 496 5.17 31.93 -10.58
C HIS A 496 3.94 31.53 -9.75
N MET A 497 3.86 30.27 -9.29
CA MET A 497 2.73 29.84 -8.47
C MET A 497 2.81 30.46 -7.07
N ALA A 498 4.01 30.56 -6.49
CA ALA A 498 4.20 31.21 -5.19
C ALA A 498 3.85 32.71 -5.24
N GLU A 499 4.22 33.41 -6.31
CA GLU A 499 3.88 34.82 -6.51
C GLU A 499 2.37 35.05 -6.64
N VAL A 500 1.69 34.23 -7.46
CA VAL A 500 0.23 34.32 -7.62
C VAL A 500 -0.48 34.01 -6.30
N LEU A 501 -0.11 32.92 -5.62
CA LEU A 501 -0.75 32.53 -4.35
C LEU A 501 -0.53 33.57 -3.25
N LEU A 502 0.63 34.25 -3.23
CA LEU A 502 0.88 35.35 -2.31
C LEU A 502 -0.04 36.54 -2.58
N GLY A 503 -0.26 36.87 -3.85
CA GLY A 503 -1.23 37.89 -4.27
C GLY A 503 -2.67 37.53 -3.86
N GLU A 504 -3.02 36.24 -3.93
CA GLU A 504 -4.35 35.74 -3.57
C GLU A 504 -4.63 35.74 -2.06
N ILE A 505 -3.62 35.61 -1.20
CA ILE A 505 -3.79 35.76 0.26
C ILE A 505 -4.33 37.15 0.59
N GLY A 506 -3.77 38.17 -0.04
CA GLY A 506 -4.12 39.58 0.16
C GLY A 506 -5.14 40.15 -0.82
N ARG A 507 -5.94 39.28 -1.49
CA ARG A 507 -6.89 39.69 -2.53
C ARG A 507 -7.86 40.75 -1.99
N PRO A 508 -8.01 41.92 -2.65
CA PRO A 508 -8.99 42.94 -2.24
C PRO A 508 -10.43 42.46 -2.46
N PRO A 509 -11.43 43.05 -1.76
CA PRO A 509 -12.83 42.79 -2.06
C PRO A 509 -13.07 43.22 -3.51
N GLY A 510 -13.64 42.31 -4.30
CA GLY A 510 -13.77 42.47 -5.74
C GLY A 510 -14.63 43.67 -6.14
N PRO A 511 -14.72 43.95 -7.45
CA PRO A 511 -15.56 45.03 -7.95
C PRO A 511 -17.04 44.72 -7.68
N GLU A 512 -17.78 45.75 -7.28
CA GLU A 512 -19.24 45.71 -7.08
C GLU A 512 -19.71 44.70 -6.00
N LEU A 513 -20.27 43.55 -6.40
CA LEU A 513 -20.84 42.53 -5.53
C LEU A 513 -20.07 41.20 -5.57
N GLU A 514 -18.99 41.12 -6.33
CA GLU A 514 -18.26 39.87 -6.51
C GLU A 514 -17.29 39.61 -5.34
N ASN A 515 -17.19 38.35 -4.92
CA ASN A 515 -16.23 37.89 -3.90
C ASN A 515 -16.44 38.51 -2.50
N CYS A 516 -17.67 38.82 -2.12
CA CYS A 516 -17.97 39.39 -0.80
C CYS A 516 -18.14 38.33 0.31
N ALA A 517 -18.51 37.11 -0.04
CA ALA A 517 -18.78 36.02 0.90
C ALA A 517 -17.55 35.12 1.11
N ASP A 518 -17.37 34.62 2.34
CA ASP A 518 -16.41 33.59 2.74
C ASP A 518 -14.95 33.85 2.30
N ARG A 519 -14.49 35.10 2.30
CA ARG A 519 -13.14 35.49 1.88
C ARG A 519 -12.05 34.89 2.77
N GLU A 520 -12.37 34.65 4.04
CA GLU A 520 -11.49 34.00 5.01
C GLU A 520 -11.12 32.59 4.56
N SER A 521 -12.09 31.83 4.02
CA SER A 521 -11.86 30.47 3.52
C SER A 521 -10.90 30.45 2.32
N TYR A 522 -11.02 31.44 1.44
CA TYR A 522 -10.18 31.60 0.27
C TYR A 522 -8.75 32.01 0.64
N SER A 523 -8.61 33.02 1.51
CA SER A 523 -7.30 33.47 1.98
C SER A 523 -6.58 32.36 2.77
N LEU A 524 -7.33 31.61 3.60
CA LEU A 524 -6.82 30.44 4.31
C LEU A 524 -6.32 29.36 3.33
N ALA A 525 -7.10 29.03 2.30
CA ALA A 525 -6.72 28.03 1.30
C ALA A 525 -5.51 28.48 0.46
N ALA A 526 -5.43 29.76 0.10
CA ALA A 526 -4.27 30.34 -0.60
C ALA A 526 -3.00 30.28 0.26
N GLY A 527 -3.09 30.63 1.54
CA GLY A 527 -1.99 30.51 2.49
C GLY A 527 -1.52 29.07 2.69
N LEU A 528 -2.47 28.14 2.86
CA LEU A 528 -2.17 26.72 2.96
C LEU A 528 -1.51 26.19 1.67
N ALA A 529 -2.03 26.56 0.50
CA ALA A 529 -1.49 26.18 -0.79
C ALA A 529 -0.07 26.73 -1.00
N LEU A 530 0.18 28.00 -0.66
CA LEU A 530 1.51 28.61 -0.69
C LEU A 530 2.48 27.86 0.23
N GLY A 531 2.05 27.55 1.45
CA GLY A 531 2.81 26.77 2.40
C GLY A 531 3.15 25.36 1.88
N MET A 532 2.22 24.71 1.17
CA MET A 532 2.47 23.42 0.51
C MET A 532 3.49 23.54 -0.62
N VAL A 533 3.43 24.60 -1.44
CA VAL A 533 4.39 24.84 -2.53
C VAL A 533 5.80 25.06 -1.99
N LEU A 534 5.94 25.81 -0.89
CA LEU A 534 7.21 26.17 -0.24
C LEU A 534 7.65 25.18 0.85
N LEU A 535 6.98 24.03 0.96
CA LEU A 535 7.13 23.11 2.09
C LEU A 535 8.60 22.76 2.37
N LYS A 536 9.05 23.03 3.60
CA LYS A 536 10.42 22.78 4.12
C LYS A 536 11.58 23.47 3.39
N HIS A 537 11.33 24.43 2.49
CA HIS A 537 12.42 25.11 1.79
C HIS A 537 13.10 26.20 2.63
N GLY A 538 12.44 26.70 3.67
CA GLY A 538 12.97 27.77 4.52
C GLY A 538 13.37 29.02 3.72
N SER A 539 14.47 29.66 4.12
CA SER A 539 15.06 30.82 3.43
C SER A 539 15.80 30.47 2.14
N ASP A 540 16.09 29.18 1.91
CA ASP A 540 17.02 28.72 0.88
C ASP A 540 16.33 28.42 -0.46
N ALA A 541 15.09 28.86 -0.62
CA ALA A 541 14.32 28.64 -1.83
C ALA A 541 14.92 29.46 -3.01
N VAL A 542 15.65 28.77 -3.87
CA VAL A 542 16.37 29.34 -5.02
C VAL A 542 15.40 30.09 -5.94
N GLY A 543 15.69 31.37 -6.21
CA GLY A 543 14.90 32.20 -7.12
C GLY A 543 13.68 32.89 -6.51
N LEU A 544 13.49 32.82 -5.18
CA LEU A 544 12.40 33.48 -4.45
C LEU A 544 12.88 34.61 -3.50
N SER A 545 14.18 34.85 -3.42
CA SER A 545 14.80 35.85 -2.55
C SER A 545 14.26 37.27 -2.80
N ASP A 546 14.01 37.61 -4.08
CA ASP A 546 13.54 38.94 -4.50
C ASP A 546 12.09 39.22 -4.08
N LEU A 547 11.27 38.18 -3.85
CA LEU A 547 9.85 38.34 -3.50
C LEU A 547 9.66 38.73 -2.03
N GLU A 548 10.70 38.60 -1.19
CA GLU A 548 10.62 38.82 0.26
C GLU A 548 9.42 38.10 0.90
N LEU A 549 9.15 36.84 0.51
CA LEU A 549 7.94 36.10 0.89
C LEU A 549 7.69 36.12 2.40
N ALA A 550 8.73 35.93 3.22
CA ALA A 550 8.62 35.95 4.67
C ALA A 550 8.18 37.32 5.21
N ASN A 551 8.68 38.42 4.63
CA ASN A 551 8.28 39.77 5.02
C ASN A 551 6.83 40.06 4.62
N GLN A 552 6.41 39.63 3.42
CA GLN A 552 5.03 39.81 2.96
C GLN A 552 4.04 38.99 3.79
N LEU A 553 4.38 37.75 4.12
CA LEU A 553 3.56 36.93 5.01
C LEU A 553 3.53 37.50 6.44
N TYR A 554 4.63 38.08 6.93
CA TYR A 554 4.63 38.81 8.19
C TYR A 554 3.71 40.05 8.15
N LEU A 555 3.71 40.81 7.05
CA LEU A 555 2.77 41.92 6.83
C LEU A 555 1.31 41.46 6.84
N TYR A 556 1.00 40.31 6.23
CA TYR A 556 -0.33 39.71 6.27
C TYR A 556 -0.72 39.18 7.66
N MET A 557 0.24 38.79 8.48
CA MET A 557 0.00 38.29 9.84
C MET A 557 -0.13 39.41 10.88
N ALA A 558 0.78 40.39 10.87
CA ALA A 558 0.88 41.43 11.89
C ALA A 558 0.09 42.71 11.53
N GLY A 559 -0.31 42.86 10.28
CA GLY A 559 -0.92 44.07 9.75
C GLY A 559 0.10 45.11 9.32
N GLY A 560 -0.30 45.97 8.38
CA GLY A 560 0.55 47.02 7.81
C GLY A 560 -0.15 47.71 6.64
N HIS A 561 0.54 48.65 5.99
CA HIS A 561 0.03 49.27 4.75
C HIS A 561 0.11 48.29 3.60
N LYS A 562 -0.96 48.22 2.79
CA LYS A 562 -0.95 47.44 1.54
C LYS A 562 0.17 47.97 0.65
N ARG A 563 1.15 47.12 0.29
CA ARG A 563 2.04 47.45 -0.82
C ARG A 563 1.18 47.48 -2.10
N PRO A 564 1.32 48.49 -2.98
CA PRO A 564 0.62 48.50 -4.25
C PRO A 564 1.11 47.31 -5.08
N SER A 565 0.35 46.22 -5.06
CA SER A 565 0.73 44.99 -5.75
C SER A 565 0.59 45.20 -7.25
N SER A 566 1.68 45.00 -7.99
CA SER A 566 1.79 45.29 -9.42
C SER A 566 0.84 44.43 -10.30
N HIS A 567 0.24 43.37 -9.75
CA HIS A 567 -0.56 42.41 -10.51
C HIS A 567 -2.06 42.78 -10.63
N TYR A 568 -2.65 43.48 -9.67
CA TYR A 568 -4.07 43.89 -9.74
C TYR A 568 -4.27 45.27 -10.37
N ASN A 569 -3.23 46.11 -10.38
CA ASN A 569 -3.32 47.49 -10.85
C ASN A 569 -3.55 47.64 -12.37
N SER A 570 -3.34 46.61 -13.20
CA SER A 570 -3.55 46.74 -14.65
C SER A 570 -4.94 46.34 -15.14
N LEU A 571 -5.72 45.59 -14.35
CA LEU A 571 -7.07 45.14 -14.73
C LEU A 571 -8.19 45.98 -14.08
N ASP A 572 -7.93 46.57 -12.91
CA ASP A 572 -8.96 47.24 -12.11
C ASP A 572 -8.90 48.78 -12.13
N THR A 573 -8.09 49.39 -13.02
CA THR A 573 -7.97 50.85 -13.23
C THR A 573 -9.24 51.56 -13.76
N GLY A 574 -10.42 50.99 -13.50
CA GLY A 574 -11.72 51.57 -13.85
C GLY A 574 -12.93 50.90 -13.20
N LYS A 575 -12.77 49.95 -12.26
CA LYS A 575 -13.89 49.26 -11.60
C LYS A 575 -14.22 49.90 -10.24
N SER A 576 -15.50 50.02 -9.91
CA SER A 576 -15.98 50.61 -8.66
C SER A 576 -15.61 49.73 -7.45
N PRO A 577 -15.37 50.35 -6.27
CA PRO A 577 -15.12 49.58 -5.05
C PRO A 577 -16.34 48.71 -4.68
N CYS A 578 -16.08 47.66 -3.91
CA CYS A 578 -17.11 46.77 -3.39
C CYS A 578 -18.21 47.53 -2.63
N TYR A 579 -19.47 47.12 -2.82
CA TYR A 579 -20.63 47.73 -2.16
C TYR A 579 -20.92 47.16 -0.76
N GLN A 580 -20.37 45.98 -0.42
CA GLN A 580 -20.64 45.31 0.86
C GLN A 580 -19.50 45.46 1.88
N ILE A 581 -18.24 45.47 1.42
CA ILE A 581 -17.06 45.50 2.28
C ILE A 581 -16.22 46.72 1.93
N GLN A 582 -16.02 47.59 2.93
CA GLN A 582 -15.12 48.72 2.82
C GLN A 582 -13.83 48.41 3.60
N GLU A 583 -12.74 48.18 2.88
CA GLU A 583 -11.40 48.07 3.47
C GLU A 583 -10.66 49.40 3.40
N GLY A 584 -9.93 49.74 4.47
CA GLY A 584 -9.00 50.87 4.46
C GLY A 584 -7.67 50.55 3.77
N ASP A 585 -6.71 51.46 3.92
CA ASP A 585 -5.34 51.34 3.37
C ASP A 585 -4.48 50.29 4.09
N GLN A 586 -4.97 49.79 5.22
CA GLN A 586 -4.33 48.72 5.98
C GLN A 586 -4.79 47.34 5.51
N VAL A 587 -3.89 46.37 5.63
CA VAL A 587 -4.20 44.96 5.41
C VAL A 587 -5.23 44.48 6.44
N ASN A 588 -6.27 43.78 5.98
CA ASN A 588 -7.25 43.16 6.84
C ASN A 588 -6.68 41.88 7.48
N VAL A 589 -6.27 41.99 8.74
CA VAL A 589 -5.64 40.90 9.50
C VAL A 589 -6.63 39.77 9.79
N ASP A 590 -7.92 40.07 9.96
CA ASP A 590 -8.94 39.07 10.28
C ASP A 590 -9.08 38.03 9.14
N VAL A 591 -8.91 38.47 7.90
CA VAL A 591 -8.97 37.60 6.71
C VAL A 591 -7.62 36.92 6.44
N THR A 592 -6.52 37.69 6.51
CA THR A 592 -5.22 37.27 5.96
C THR A 592 -4.29 36.58 6.95
N SER A 593 -4.48 36.80 8.26
CA SER A 593 -3.61 36.23 9.31
C SER A 593 -3.57 34.70 9.38
N PRO A 594 -4.69 33.93 9.30
CA PRO A 594 -4.62 32.49 9.47
C PRO A 594 -3.91 31.82 8.28
N GLY A 595 -4.16 32.29 7.05
CA GLY A 595 -3.47 31.84 5.84
C GLY A 595 -1.96 32.13 5.91
N ALA A 596 -1.58 33.35 6.29
CA ALA A 596 -0.18 33.74 6.38
C ALA A 596 0.59 32.96 7.46
N THR A 597 -0.03 32.72 8.61
CA THR A 597 0.56 31.94 9.70
C THR A 597 0.82 30.50 9.28
N LEU A 598 -0.13 29.85 8.61
CA LEU A 598 0.05 28.50 8.10
C LEU A 598 1.14 28.44 7.01
N ALA A 599 1.18 29.42 6.12
CA ALA A 599 2.20 29.51 5.08
C ALA A 599 3.61 29.59 5.69
N LEU A 600 3.82 30.47 6.67
CA LEU A 600 5.10 30.60 7.40
C LEU A 600 5.45 29.30 8.14
N GLY A 601 4.48 28.69 8.82
CA GLY A 601 4.68 27.45 9.55
C GLY A 601 5.11 26.29 8.64
N LEU A 602 4.55 26.18 7.44
CA LEU A 602 4.91 25.14 6.46
C LEU A 602 6.22 25.45 5.73
N MET A 603 6.50 26.72 5.43
CA MET A 603 7.74 27.17 4.81
C MET A 603 8.95 26.88 5.70
N PHE A 604 8.86 27.20 7.00
CA PHE A 604 9.92 26.98 7.99
C PHE A 604 9.81 25.67 8.77
N LEU A 605 8.97 24.73 8.30
CA LEU A 605 8.74 23.46 8.98
C LEU A 605 10.05 22.67 9.15
N GLN A 606 10.39 22.31 10.39
CA GLN A 606 11.60 21.56 10.77
C GLN A 606 12.93 22.25 10.40
N THR A 607 12.94 23.56 10.14
CA THR A 607 14.16 24.31 9.77
C THR A 607 14.99 24.77 10.97
N GLY A 608 14.42 24.78 12.18
CA GLY A 608 15.11 25.26 13.39
C GLY A 608 15.41 26.75 13.40
N ASN A 609 14.81 27.53 12.49
CA ASN A 609 14.93 28.97 12.41
C ASN A 609 14.27 29.61 13.65
N LYS A 610 15.01 30.47 14.37
CA LYS A 610 14.60 31.06 15.65
C LYS A 610 14.10 32.48 15.50
#